data_AF-A0A7Z6UZJ0-F1
#
_entry.id   AF-A0A7Z6UZJ0-F1
#
_cell.length_a   1.000
_cell.length_b   1.000
_cell.length_c   1.000
_cell.angle_alpha   90.00
_cell.angle_beta   90.00
_cell.angle_gamma   90.00
#
_symmetry.space_group_name_H-M   'P 1'
#
loop_
_entity.id
_entity.type
_entity.pdbx_description
1 polymer ?
#
loop_
_entity_poly.entity_id
_entity_poly.type
_entity_poly.pdbx_seq_one_letter_code
_entity_poly.pdbx_strand_id
1 'polypeptide(L)'
;IANAQEAVAQSKIVSENAQNQNNLDTGKPFNPYTDASFAQSMLKNAQAQAEILNQAEQVVKNFEKIPKNFVSDSLGVCYEVQGDERRGTNPGQVTSNTWGAGCAYVGQTITNLKNSIAHFGTQEQQIQQAENIADTLVNFKSRYNELGNTYNSITTALSNIPNAQS
;
A
#
# COMPACT_ATOMS: atom_id res chain seq x y z
N ILE A 1 -4.17 7.17 14.23
CA ILE A 1 -3.26 6.38 15.09
C ILE A 1 -3.45 4.89 14.83
N ALA A 2 -4.65 4.32 15.00
CA ALA A 2 -4.91 2.90 14.72
C ALA A 2 -4.43 2.43 13.34
N ASN A 3 -4.74 3.16 12.26
CA ASN A 3 -4.26 2.82 10.91
C ASN A 3 -2.72 2.76 10.81
N ALA A 4 -2.01 3.65 11.50
CA ALA A 4 -0.53 3.64 11.51
C ALA A 4 0.02 2.46 12.32
N GLN A 5 -0.64 2.06 13.41
CA GLN A 5 -0.26 0.86 14.16
C GLN A 5 -0.47 -0.41 13.33
N GLU A 6 -1.55 -0.46 12.56
CA GLU A 6 -1.81 -1.57 11.63
C GLU A 6 -0.74 -1.63 10.54
N ALA A 7 -0.40 -0.50 9.90
CA ALA A 7 0.69 -0.46 8.92
C ALA A 7 2.04 -0.96 9.51
N VAL A 8 2.33 -0.63 10.77
CA VAL A 8 3.52 -1.16 11.47
C VAL A 8 3.42 -2.67 11.68
N ALA A 9 2.27 -3.20 12.06
CA ALA A 9 2.07 -4.65 12.18
C ALA A 9 2.29 -5.37 10.84
N GLN A 10 1.77 -4.82 9.74
CA GLN A 10 1.97 -5.36 8.39
C GLN A 10 3.44 -5.30 7.95
N SER A 11 4.20 -4.26 8.34
CA SER A 11 5.64 -4.15 8.02
C SER A 11 6.48 -5.31 8.58
N LYS A 12 6.03 -5.92 9.69
CA LYS A 12 6.64 -7.13 10.24
C LYS A 12 6.44 -8.32 9.30
N ILE A 13 5.24 -8.48 8.73
CA ILE A 13 4.93 -9.54 7.77
C ILE A 13 5.79 -9.39 6.50
N VAL A 14 5.94 -8.16 5.99
CA VAL A 14 6.84 -7.87 4.86
C VAL A 14 8.27 -8.30 5.18
N SER A 15 8.76 -7.98 6.37
CA SER A 15 10.12 -8.32 6.82
C SER A 15 10.33 -9.83 6.97
N GLU A 16 9.37 -10.55 7.54
CA GLU A 16 9.41 -12.01 7.72
C GLU A 16 9.30 -12.77 6.39
N ASN A 17 8.67 -12.17 5.38
CA ASN A 17 8.51 -12.75 4.05
C ASN A 17 9.35 -12.00 3.00
N ALA A 18 10.50 -11.45 3.41
CA ALA A 18 11.38 -10.73 2.50
C ALA A 18 11.78 -11.63 1.31
N GLN A 19 11.61 -11.11 0.10
CA GLN A 19 11.86 -11.85 -1.14
C GLN A 19 13.36 -11.88 -1.46
N ASN A 20 14.15 -12.50 -0.59
CA ASN A 20 15.61 -12.47 -0.62
C ASN A 20 16.20 -13.69 -1.35
N GLN A 21 15.77 -13.91 -2.59
CA GLN A 21 16.19 -15.02 -3.49
C GLN A 21 15.29 -16.26 -3.46
N ASN A 22 14.61 -16.48 -4.58
CA ASN A 22 14.33 -17.82 -5.09
C ASN A 22 14.88 -17.85 -6.51
N ASN A 23 16.16 -18.21 -6.65
CA ASN A 23 16.66 -18.57 -7.98
C ASN A 23 15.98 -19.89 -8.32
N LEU A 24 14.87 -19.81 -9.07
CA LEU A 24 14.30 -20.98 -9.71
C LEU A 24 15.43 -21.65 -10.49
N ASP A 25 15.60 -22.95 -10.27
CA ASP A 25 16.61 -23.72 -10.98
C ASP A 25 16.29 -23.67 -12.49
N THR A 26 17.02 -22.84 -13.22
CA THR A 26 16.84 -22.66 -14.67
C THR A 26 17.35 -23.87 -15.46
N GLY A 27 17.99 -24.84 -14.80
CA GLY A 27 18.42 -26.11 -15.39
C GLY A 27 17.30 -27.13 -15.58
N LYS A 28 16.11 -26.91 -14.99
CA LYS A 28 14.92 -27.76 -15.18
C LYS A 28 13.67 -26.95 -15.53
N PRO A 29 12.71 -27.53 -16.27
CA PRO A 29 11.40 -26.91 -16.45
C PRO A 29 10.69 -26.70 -15.10
N PHE A 30 10.14 -25.52 -14.90
CA PHE A 30 9.36 -25.18 -13.71
C PHE A 30 7.98 -25.88 -13.74
N ASN A 31 7.63 -26.57 -12.65
CA ASN A 31 6.30 -27.14 -12.47
C ASN A 31 5.48 -26.36 -11.42
N PRO A 32 4.45 -25.59 -11.81
CA PRO A 32 3.67 -24.78 -10.87
C PRO A 32 2.85 -25.61 -9.87
N TYR A 33 2.65 -26.91 -10.10
CA TYR A 33 1.95 -27.78 -9.16
C TYR A 33 2.84 -28.25 -8.00
N THR A 34 4.18 -28.20 -8.14
CA THR A 34 5.12 -28.76 -7.15
C THR A 34 6.24 -27.81 -6.73
N ASP A 35 6.63 -26.89 -7.61
CA ASP A 35 7.82 -26.05 -7.42
C ASP A 35 7.48 -24.64 -6.91
N ALA A 36 6.21 -24.39 -6.58
CA ALA A 36 5.67 -23.06 -6.24
C ALA A 36 5.51 -22.82 -4.73
N SER A 37 6.20 -23.55 -3.86
CA SER A 37 6.04 -23.40 -2.39
C SER A 37 6.36 -21.99 -1.89
N PHE A 38 7.27 -21.27 -2.57
CA PHE A 38 7.61 -19.87 -2.30
C PHE A 38 6.43 -18.91 -2.53
N ALA A 39 5.44 -19.28 -3.35
CA ALA A 39 4.33 -18.41 -3.69
C ALA A 39 3.49 -18.03 -2.46
N GLN A 40 3.46 -18.88 -1.43
CA GLN A 40 2.72 -18.59 -0.21
C GLN A 40 3.32 -17.41 0.58
N SER A 41 4.65 -17.33 0.67
CA SER A 41 5.34 -16.21 1.33
C SER A 41 5.31 -14.97 0.44
N MET A 42 5.47 -15.15 -0.88
CA MET A 42 5.31 -14.08 -1.86
C MET A 42 3.92 -13.43 -1.78
N LEU A 43 2.85 -14.23 -1.65
CA LEU A 43 1.48 -13.75 -1.52
C LEU A 43 1.29 -12.92 -0.25
N LYS A 44 1.73 -13.47 0.90
CA LYS A 44 1.66 -12.75 2.19
C LYS A 44 2.45 -11.45 2.17
N ASN A 45 3.61 -11.43 1.51
CA ASN A 45 4.42 -10.24 1.36
C ASN A 45 3.68 -9.18 0.53
N ALA A 46 3.16 -9.54 -0.63
CA ALA A 46 2.43 -8.61 -1.51
C ALA A 46 1.17 -8.06 -0.84
N GLN A 47 0.38 -8.91 -0.18
CA GLN A 47 -0.81 -8.51 0.57
C GLN A 47 -0.48 -7.54 1.71
N ALA A 48 0.58 -7.80 2.46
CA ALA A 48 1.02 -6.90 3.52
C ALA A 48 1.49 -5.55 2.97
N GLN A 49 2.21 -5.53 1.83
CA GLN A 49 2.59 -4.27 1.17
C GLN A 49 1.37 -3.48 0.69
N ALA A 50 0.38 -4.14 0.07
CA ALA A 50 -0.87 -3.51 -0.34
C ALA A 50 -1.63 -2.91 0.85
N GLU A 51 -1.71 -3.65 1.95
CA GLU A 51 -2.38 -3.18 3.16
C GLU A 51 -1.65 -2.00 3.82
N ILE A 52 -0.32 -1.97 3.82
CA ILE A 52 0.46 -0.81 4.30
C ILE A 52 0.09 0.45 3.51
N LEU A 53 0.01 0.35 2.18
CA LEU A 53 -0.37 1.47 1.32
C LEU A 53 -1.80 1.94 1.61
N ASN A 54 -2.74 1.00 1.69
CA ASN A 54 -4.13 1.30 2.06
C ASN A 54 -4.21 2.01 3.42
N GLN A 55 -3.52 1.51 4.44
CA GLN A 55 -3.50 2.12 5.78
C GLN A 55 -2.85 3.51 5.78
N ALA A 56 -1.78 3.72 5.01
CA ALA A 56 -1.14 5.03 4.84
C ALA A 56 -2.10 6.06 4.20
N GLU A 57 -2.86 5.65 3.18
CA GLU A 57 -3.92 6.49 2.61
C GLU A 57 -5.02 6.83 3.62
N GLN A 58 -5.44 5.86 4.44
CA GLN A 58 -6.44 6.12 5.48
C GLN A 58 -5.93 7.11 6.53
N VAL A 59 -4.63 7.09 6.86
CA VAL A 59 -4.02 8.11 7.72
C VAL A 59 -4.15 9.49 7.09
N VAL A 60 -3.86 9.63 5.80
CA VAL A 60 -4.04 10.90 5.06
C VAL A 60 -5.51 11.33 5.07
N LYS A 61 -6.45 10.45 4.70
CA LYS A 61 -7.89 10.74 4.67
C LYS A 61 -8.42 11.15 6.04
N ASN A 62 -7.97 10.50 7.10
CA ASN A 62 -8.35 10.87 8.47
C ASN A 62 -7.76 12.21 8.89
N PHE A 63 -6.55 12.53 8.44
CA PHE A 63 -5.95 13.84 8.69
C PHE A 63 -6.69 14.97 7.97
N GLU A 64 -7.15 14.74 6.73
CA GLU A 64 -7.92 15.71 5.95
C GLU A 64 -9.29 16.07 6.56
N LYS A 65 -9.80 15.27 7.50
CA LYS A 65 -11.01 15.60 8.28
C LYS A 65 -10.76 16.70 9.32
N ILE A 66 -9.51 16.98 9.66
CA ILE A 66 -9.16 18.06 10.57
C ILE A 66 -9.34 19.40 9.84
N PRO A 67 -10.00 20.40 10.43
CA PRO A 67 -10.18 21.70 9.81
C PRO A 67 -8.85 22.31 9.36
N LYS A 68 -8.79 22.76 8.09
CA LYS A 68 -7.54 23.27 7.49
C LYS A 68 -6.94 24.44 8.27
N ASN A 69 -7.77 25.35 8.77
CA ASN A 69 -7.37 26.47 9.61
C ASN A 69 -6.78 26.00 10.95
N PHE A 70 -7.35 24.96 11.57
CA PHE A 70 -6.76 24.37 12.77
C PHE A 70 -5.41 23.71 12.47
N VAL A 71 -5.25 23.11 11.29
CA VAL A 71 -3.97 22.57 10.85
C VAL A 71 -2.96 23.70 10.58
N SER A 72 -3.31 24.74 9.82
CA SER A 72 -2.37 25.82 9.48
C SER A 72 -2.05 26.74 10.65
N ASP A 73 -3.04 27.12 11.44
CA ASP A 73 -2.95 28.22 12.41
C ASP A 73 -2.69 27.72 13.85
N SER A 74 -2.69 26.39 14.04
CA SER A 74 -2.37 25.74 15.31
C SER A 74 -1.41 24.58 15.13
N LEU A 75 -1.82 23.45 14.52
CA LEU A 75 -1.00 22.22 14.48
C LEU A 75 0.24 22.30 13.58
N GLY A 76 0.30 23.24 12.66
CA GLY A 76 1.37 23.40 11.66
C GLY A 76 2.25 24.62 11.91
N VAL A 77 1.91 25.44 12.91
CA VAL A 77 2.68 26.64 13.25
C VAL A 77 3.99 26.20 13.91
N CYS A 78 5.06 26.24 13.13
CA CYS A 78 6.44 26.24 13.61
C CYS A 78 7.09 27.50 13.04
N TYR A 79 7.65 28.36 13.89
CA TYR A 79 8.46 29.49 13.44
C TYR A 79 7.71 30.65 12.78
N GLU A 80 6.37 30.71 12.88
CA GLU A 80 5.65 31.91 12.46
C GLU A 80 5.83 33.03 13.48
N VAL A 81 5.94 34.26 12.98
CA VAL A 81 6.04 35.46 13.81
C VAL A 81 4.66 36.10 13.84
N GLN A 82 4.10 36.28 15.04
CA GLN A 82 2.85 37.02 15.22
C GLN A 82 3.14 38.21 16.14
N GLY A 83 3.16 39.42 15.58
CA GLY A 83 3.71 40.59 16.27
C GLY A 83 5.24 40.56 16.30
N ASP A 84 5.85 40.78 17.46
CA ASP A 84 7.30 40.69 17.67
C ASP A 84 7.75 39.31 18.22
N GLU A 85 6.82 38.39 18.45
CA GLU A 85 7.09 37.10 19.09
C GLU A 85 6.94 35.93 18.13
N ARG A 86 7.90 35.00 18.22
CA ARG A 86 7.86 33.72 17.51
C ARG A 86 6.86 32.78 18.19
N ARG A 87 5.87 32.31 17.43
CA ARG A 87 4.98 31.22 17.83
C ARG A 87 5.66 29.87 17.59
N GLY A 88 5.61 29.02 18.61
CA GLY A 88 6.14 27.68 18.53
C GLY A 88 7.62 27.52 18.90
N THR A 89 8.01 26.26 19.05
CA THR A 89 9.32 25.80 19.54
C THR A 89 9.95 24.80 18.59
N ASN A 90 11.25 24.54 18.78
CA ASN A 90 11.87 23.45 18.03
C ASN A 90 11.20 22.11 18.41
N PRO A 91 11.21 21.14 17.50
CA PRO A 91 10.70 19.80 17.77
C PRO A 91 11.32 19.20 19.03
N GLY A 92 10.49 18.58 19.87
CA GLY A 92 10.95 17.99 21.13
C GLY A 92 11.29 18.99 22.23
N GLN A 93 11.03 20.30 22.04
CA GLN A 93 11.22 21.33 23.06
C GLN A 93 9.90 21.95 23.48
N VAL A 94 9.73 22.16 24.78
CA VAL A 94 8.62 22.90 25.37
C VAL A 94 9.16 24.19 25.97
N THR A 95 8.63 25.34 25.57
CA THR A 95 8.92 26.65 26.16
C THR A 95 7.62 27.35 26.53
N SER A 96 7.74 28.54 27.14
CA SER A 96 6.60 29.42 27.42
C SER A 96 5.82 29.87 26.18
N ASN A 97 6.32 29.65 24.96
CA ASN A 97 5.70 30.06 23.69
C ASN A 97 5.19 28.86 22.84
N THR A 98 5.17 27.65 23.41
CA THR A 98 4.64 26.43 22.77
C THR A 98 3.10 26.38 22.75
N TRP A 99 2.42 27.27 23.46
CA TRP A 99 0.95 27.28 23.53
C TRP A 99 0.32 27.68 22.20
N GLY A 100 -0.71 26.94 21.77
CA GLY A 100 -1.43 27.22 20.52
C GLY A 100 -0.64 26.97 19.23
N ALA A 101 0.51 26.30 19.30
CA ALA A 101 1.35 25.93 18.16
C ALA A 101 1.85 24.47 18.33
N GLY A 102 1.34 23.58 17.50
CA GLY A 102 1.78 22.18 17.44
C GLY A 102 3.07 22.09 16.65
N CYS A 103 4.23 22.29 17.27
CA CYS A 103 5.50 22.27 16.55
C CYS A 103 6.00 20.86 16.21
N ALA A 104 5.14 20.04 15.59
CA ALA A 104 5.38 18.64 15.27
C ALA A 104 5.52 18.39 13.75
N TYR A 105 5.81 19.44 12.96
CA TYR A 105 5.92 19.38 11.50
C TYR A 105 4.73 18.74 10.81
N VAL A 106 3.52 18.88 11.37
CA VAL A 106 2.35 18.14 10.91
C VAL A 106 2.06 18.40 9.42
N GLY A 107 2.14 19.66 8.98
CA GLY A 107 1.95 20.04 7.57
C GLY A 107 3.01 19.43 6.63
N GLN A 108 4.29 19.46 7.01
CA GLN A 108 5.38 18.89 6.22
C GLN A 108 5.28 17.37 6.16
N THR A 109 5.01 16.72 7.29
CA THR A 109 4.86 15.26 7.38
C THR A 109 3.73 14.76 6.51
N ILE A 110 2.58 15.44 6.50
CA ILE A 110 1.45 15.07 5.64
C ILE A 110 1.77 15.29 4.16
N THR A 111 2.46 16.37 3.82
CA THR A 111 2.93 16.60 2.43
C THR A 111 3.90 15.50 1.99
N ASN A 112 4.87 15.16 2.83
CA ASN A 112 5.83 14.08 2.56
C ASN A 112 5.13 12.72 2.42
N LEU A 113 4.13 12.44 3.27
CA LEU A 113 3.34 11.20 3.20
C LEU A 113 2.56 11.11 1.88
N LYS A 114 1.89 12.20 1.47
CA LYS A 114 1.18 12.25 0.18
C LYS A 114 2.13 12.03 -1.00
N ASN A 115 3.30 12.68 -0.99
CA ASN A 115 4.31 12.51 -2.03
C ASN A 115 4.86 11.08 -2.04
N SER A 116 5.07 10.49 -0.87
CA SER A 116 5.50 9.10 -0.75
C SER A 116 4.45 8.15 -1.33
N ILE A 117 3.16 8.29 -0.96
CA ILE A 117 2.06 7.49 -1.52
C ILE A 117 1.98 7.65 -3.05
N ALA A 118 2.09 8.88 -3.56
CA ALA A 118 2.08 9.13 -5.01
C ALA A 118 3.25 8.46 -5.74
N HIS A 119 4.44 8.46 -5.14
CA HIS A 119 5.59 7.74 -5.67
C HIS A 119 5.36 6.22 -5.63
N PHE A 120 4.81 5.71 -4.51
CA PHE A 120 4.42 4.32 -4.35
C PHE A 120 3.29 3.87 -5.29
N GLY A 121 2.44 4.78 -5.78
CA GLY A 121 1.44 4.46 -6.81
C GLY A 121 2.05 3.88 -8.09
N THR A 122 3.31 4.22 -8.40
CA THR A 122 4.04 3.57 -9.51
C THR A 122 4.50 2.14 -9.18
N GLN A 123 4.63 1.81 -7.90
CA GLN A 123 5.01 0.49 -7.38
C GLN A 123 3.78 -0.35 -6.99
N GLU A 124 2.62 0.26 -6.79
CA GLU A 124 1.34 -0.41 -6.51
C GLU A 124 1.00 -1.44 -7.59
N GLN A 125 1.22 -1.10 -8.86
CA GLN A 125 1.03 -2.04 -9.96
C GLN A 125 1.93 -3.27 -9.84
N GLN A 126 3.16 -3.11 -9.35
CA GLN A 126 4.08 -4.22 -9.14
C GLN A 126 3.64 -5.10 -7.97
N ILE A 127 3.12 -4.49 -6.89
CA ILE A 127 2.54 -5.21 -5.75
C ILE A 127 1.33 -6.02 -6.21
N GLN A 128 0.43 -5.43 -7.00
CA GLN A 128 -0.74 -6.12 -7.52
C GLN A 128 -0.36 -7.27 -8.47
N GLN A 129 0.63 -7.05 -9.32
CA GLN A 129 1.16 -8.11 -10.18
C GLN A 129 1.75 -9.26 -9.35
N ALA A 130 2.55 -8.93 -8.32
CA ALA A 130 3.12 -9.94 -7.42
C ALA A 130 2.03 -10.70 -6.67
N GLU A 131 0.99 -10.02 -6.17
CA GLU A 131 -0.15 -10.65 -5.52
C GLU A 131 -0.90 -11.60 -6.46
N ASN A 132 -1.23 -11.16 -7.67
CA ASN A 132 -1.95 -11.97 -8.65
C ASN A 132 -1.15 -13.21 -9.08
N ILE A 133 0.16 -13.05 -9.31
CA ILE A 133 1.05 -14.15 -9.66
C ILE A 133 1.15 -15.14 -8.50
N ALA A 134 1.36 -14.63 -7.28
CA ALA A 134 1.50 -15.47 -6.10
C ALA A 134 0.20 -16.21 -5.76
N ASP A 135 -0.96 -15.55 -5.82
CA ASP A 135 -2.27 -16.19 -5.67
C ASP A 135 -2.48 -17.28 -6.71
N THR A 136 -2.14 -16.98 -7.97
CA THR A 136 -2.25 -17.95 -9.07
C THR A 136 -1.37 -19.16 -8.82
N LEU A 137 -0.13 -18.97 -8.35
CA LEU A 137 0.79 -20.07 -8.07
C LEU A 137 0.36 -20.89 -6.84
N VAL A 138 -0.12 -20.24 -5.78
CA VAL A 138 -0.69 -20.92 -4.60
C VAL A 138 -1.91 -21.76 -4.99
N ASN A 139 -2.77 -21.22 -5.84
CA ASN A 139 -4.05 -21.81 -6.21
C ASN A 139 -4.06 -22.39 -7.64
N PHE A 140 -2.90 -22.82 -8.16
CA PHE A 140 -2.71 -23.07 -9.59
C PHE A 140 -3.73 -24.02 -10.21
N LYS A 141 -3.99 -25.16 -9.56
CA LYS A 141 -4.99 -26.12 -10.03
C LYS A 141 -6.39 -25.49 -10.13
N SER A 142 -6.78 -24.69 -9.14
CA SER A 142 -8.08 -24.03 -9.11
C SER A 142 -8.18 -22.96 -10.20
N ARG A 143 -7.17 -22.09 -10.33
CA ARG A 143 -7.13 -21.03 -11.35
C ARG A 143 -7.07 -21.58 -12.76
N TYR A 144 -6.38 -22.70 -12.96
CA TYR A 144 -6.35 -23.39 -14.25
C TYR A 144 -7.73 -23.95 -14.63
N ASN A 145 -8.47 -24.52 -13.67
CA ASN A 145 -9.84 -24.96 -13.91
C ASN A 145 -10.79 -23.78 -14.18
N GLU A 146 -10.63 -22.67 -13.47
CA GLU A 146 -11.40 -21.44 -13.67
C GLU A 146 -11.20 -20.88 -15.08
N LEU A 147 -9.98 -20.94 -15.63
CA LEU A 147 -9.71 -20.57 -17.01
C LEU A 147 -10.49 -21.45 -18.01
N GLY A 148 -10.53 -22.76 -17.78
CA GLY A 148 -11.33 -23.68 -18.60
C GLY A 148 -12.84 -23.39 -18.52
N ASN A 149 -13.35 -23.10 -17.33
CA ASN A 149 -14.75 -22.71 -17.13
C ASN A 149 -15.09 -21.38 -17.83
N THR A 150 -14.16 -20.42 -17.78
CA THR A 150 -14.29 -19.13 -18.45
C THR A 150 -14.34 -19.32 -19.97
N TYR A 151 -13.46 -20.15 -20.52
CA TYR A 151 -13.48 -20.52 -21.94
C TYR A 151 -14.83 -21.10 -22.35
N ASN A 152 -15.33 -22.10 -21.61
CA ASN A 152 -16.63 -22.73 -21.90
C ASN A 152 -17.79 -21.72 -21.85
N SER A 153 -17.74 -20.79 -20.90
CA SER A 153 -18.74 -19.73 -20.76
C SER A 153 -18.71 -18.77 -21.95
N ILE A 154 -17.51 -18.36 -22.40
CA ILE A 154 -17.33 -17.50 -23.58
C ILE A 154 -17.82 -18.22 -24.84
N THR A 155 -17.46 -19.49 -25.05
CA THR A 155 -17.91 -20.28 -26.20
C THR A 155 -19.44 -20.37 -26.24
N THR A 156 -20.07 -20.60 -25.09
CA THR A 156 -21.54 -20.64 -24.97
C THR A 156 -22.16 -19.27 -25.28
N ALA A 157 -21.55 -18.18 -24.81
CA ALA A 157 -22.01 -16.83 -25.13
C ALA A 157 -21.91 -16.54 -26.62
N LEU A 158 -20.77 -16.87 -27.25
CA LEU A 158 -20.53 -16.68 -28.68
C LEU A 158 -21.48 -17.50 -29.56
N SER A 159 -21.81 -18.74 -29.18
CA SER A 159 -22.76 -19.57 -29.95
C SER A 159 -24.17 -18.99 -30.00
N ASN A 160 -24.51 -18.08 -29.08
CA ASN A 160 -25.80 -17.41 -29.02
C ASN A 160 -25.83 -16.08 -29.79
N ILE A 161 -24.72 -15.67 -30.44
CA ILE A 161 -24.65 -14.43 -31.22
C ILE A 161 -25.04 -14.73 -32.69
N PRO A 162 -26.13 -14.14 -33.22
CA PRO A 162 -26.51 -14.32 -34.62
C PRO A 162 -25.46 -13.75 -35.58
N ASN A 163 -25.22 -14.44 -36.70
CA ASN A 163 -24.29 -14.02 -37.76
C ASN A 163 -22.84 -13.79 -37.28
N ALA A 164 -22.40 -14.47 -36.21
CA ALA A 164 -21.05 -14.33 -35.65
C ALA A 164 -20.00 -15.27 -36.28
N GLN A 165 -20.35 -16.00 -37.34
CA GLN A 165 -19.41 -16.82 -38.09
C GLN A 165 -18.58 -15.91 -39.02
N SER A 166 -17.29 -15.75 -38.70
CA SER A 166 -16.30 -14.96 -39.46
C SER A 166 -15.63 -15.77 -40.56
#